data_AF-P76515-F1
#
_entry.id   AF-P76515-F1
#
_cell.length_a   1.000
_cell.length_b   1.000
_cell.length_c   1.000
_cell.angle_alpha   90.00
_cell.angle_beta   90.00
_cell.angle_gamma   90.00
#
_symmetry.space_group_name_H-M   'P 1'
#
loop_
_entity.id
_entity.type
_entity.pdbx_description
1 polymer ?
#
loop_
_entity_poly.entity_id
_entity_poly.type
_entity_poly.pdbx_seq_one_letter_code
_entity_poly.pdbx_strand_id
1 'polypeptide(L)'
;MRMNVFEMEGFLRGKCVPRDLKVNETNAEYLVRKFDALEAKCAALENKIIPVSAELPPANESVLLFDANGEGWLIGWRSLWYTWGQKETGEWQWTFQVGDLENVNITHWAVMPKAPEAGA
;
A
#
# COMPACT_ATOMS: atom_id res chain seq x y z
N MET A 1 12.80 9.74 9.53
CA MET A 1 13.15 9.49 10.94
C MET A 1 11.86 9.37 11.73
N ARG A 2 11.66 8.25 12.44
CA ARG A 2 10.52 8.06 13.33
C ARG A 2 10.93 8.62 14.68
N MET A 3 10.28 9.70 15.12
CA MET A 3 10.52 10.27 16.43
C MET A 3 9.79 9.41 17.46
N ASN A 4 10.50 8.92 18.47
CA ASN A 4 9.85 8.22 19.58
C ASN A 4 9.22 9.22 20.57
N VAL A 5 8.48 8.72 21.56
CA VAL A 5 7.77 9.57 22.53
C VAL A 5 8.73 10.44 23.35
N PHE A 6 9.88 9.92 23.78
CA PHE A 6 10.86 10.67 24.57
C PHE A 6 11.49 11.82 23.78
N GLU A 7 11.83 11.58 22.51
CA GLU A 7 12.36 12.60 21.61
C GLU A 7 11.31 13.70 21.35
N MET A 8 10.05 13.31 21.14
CA MET A 8 8.93 14.25 20.99
C MET A 8 8.75 15.09 22.26
N GLU A 9 8.74 14.48 23.45
CA GLU A 9 8.66 15.23 24.71
C GLU A 9 9.84 16.19 24.90
N GLY A 10 11.05 15.74 24.57
CA GLY A 10 12.26 16.55 24.63
C GLY A 10 12.15 17.80 23.75
N PHE A 11 11.67 17.63 22.51
CA PHE A 11 11.44 18.74 21.59
C PHE A 11 10.37 19.71 22.11
N LEU A 12 9.20 19.19 22.50
CA LEU A 12 8.09 20.03 22.98
C LEU A 12 8.42 20.78 24.27
N ARG A 13 9.29 20.23 25.12
CA ARG A 13 9.73 20.87 26.37
C ARG A 13 10.98 21.75 26.18
N GLY A 14 11.49 21.91 24.96
CA GLY A 14 12.69 22.71 24.69
C GLY A 14 13.99 22.10 25.24
N LYS A 15 13.99 20.80 25.57
CA LYS A 15 15.18 20.06 26.04
C LYS A 15 15.98 19.44 24.90
N CYS A 16 15.39 19.33 23.71
CA CYS A 16 16.02 18.76 22.53
C CYS A 16 15.68 19.59 21.28
N VAL A 17 16.60 19.66 20.32
CA VAL A 17 16.41 20.33 19.03
C VAL A 17 16.62 19.33 17.91
N PRO A 18 15.65 19.11 17.00
CA PRO A 18 15.80 18.23 15.85
C PRO A 18 16.92 18.70 14.93
N ARG A 19 17.74 17.77 14.45
CA ARG A 19 18.87 18.08 13.56
C ARG A 19 18.46 18.75 12.25
N ASP A 20 17.24 18.46 11.76
CA ASP A 20 16.73 19.01 10.50
C ASP A 20 15.79 20.21 10.67
N LEU A 21 15.78 20.83 11.86
CA LEU A 21 15.15 22.12 12.08
C LEU A 21 15.91 23.19 11.27
N LYS A 22 15.20 23.94 10.41
CA LYS A 22 15.84 24.95 9.56
C LYS A 22 16.14 26.23 10.36
N VAL A 23 17.15 26.99 9.90
CA VAL A 23 17.43 28.31 10.46
C VAL A 23 16.21 29.22 10.25
N ASN A 24 15.79 29.91 11.31
CA ASN A 24 14.59 30.77 11.35
C ASN A 24 13.24 30.04 11.14
N GLU A 25 13.20 28.71 11.30
CA GLU A 25 11.94 27.95 11.32
C GLU A 25 11.45 27.85 12.77
N THR A 26 10.19 28.22 12.99
CA THR A 26 9.53 28.05 14.29
C THR A 26 9.19 26.58 14.55
N ASN A 27 9.01 26.21 15.82
CA ASN A 27 8.61 24.84 16.17
C ASN A 27 7.28 24.42 15.51
N ALA A 28 6.34 25.37 15.33
CA ALA A 28 5.07 25.11 14.68
C ALA A 28 5.24 24.83 13.18
N GLU A 29 6.01 25.66 12.46
CA GLU A 29 6.32 25.46 11.04
C GLU A 29 7.03 24.12 10.80
N TYR A 30 7.97 23.76 11.68
CA TYR A 30 8.65 22.47 11.65
C TYR A 30 7.66 21.29 11.75
N LEU A 31 6.73 21.34 12.69
CA LEU A 31 5.74 20.27 12.88
C LEU A 31 4.77 20.17 11.70
N VAL A 32 4.27 21.29 11.19
CA VAL A 32 3.42 21.32 9.99
C VAL A 32 4.15 20.66 8.82
N ARG A 33 5.41 21.06 8.53
CA ARG A 33 6.23 20.44 7.48
C ARG A 33 6.39 18.92 7.67
N LYS A 34 6.53 18.44 8.91
CA LYS A 34 6.65 17.00 9.21
C LYS A 34 5.33 16.27 9.02
N PHE A 35 4.21 16.87 9.40
CA PHE A 35 2.88 16.30 9.19
C PHE A 35 2.52 16.28 7.71
N ASP A 36 2.75 17.36 6.96
CA ASP A 36 2.55 17.40 5.51
C ASP A 36 3.39 16.32 4.80
N ALA A 37 4.64 16.15 5.22
CA ALA A 37 5.51 15.09 4.68
C ALA A 37 5.04 13.67 5.05
N LEU A 38 4.30 13.51 6.16
CA LEU A 38 3.70 12.24 6.55
C LEU A 38 2.40 11.99 5.79
N GLU A 39 1.53 12.99 5.67
CA GLU A 39 0.31 12.93 4.87
C GLU A 39 0.62 12.64 3.40
N ALA A 40 1.62 13.31 2.82
CA ALA A 40 2.07 13.02 1.46
C ALA A 40 2.56 11.57 1.29
N LYS A 41 3.19 10.99 2.32
CA LYS A 41 3.58 9.57 2.31
C LYS A 41 2.38 8.64 2.43
N CYS A 42 1.40 8.97 3.27
CA CYS A 42 0.16 8.22 3.38
C CYS A 42 -0.62 8.25 2.05
N ALA A 43 -0.81 9.41 1.45
CA ALA A 43 -1.46 9.57 0.14
C ALA A 43 -0.71 8.81 -0.96
N ALA A 44 0.62 8.81 -0.96
CA ALA A 44 1.43 8.02 -1.90
C ALA A 44 1.29 6.50 -1.72
N LEU A 45 0.90 6.03 -0.52
CA LEU A 45 0.57 4.62 -0.29
C LEU A 45 -0.86 4.30 -0.75
N GLU A 46 -1.82 5.18 -0.49
CA GLU A 46 -3.22 5.02 -0.92
C GLU A 46 -3.36 5.02 -2.45
N ASN A 47 -2.60 5.85 -3.17
CA ASN A 47 -2.59 5.90 -4.63
C ASN A 47 -2.14 4.59 -5.31
N LYS A 48 -1.70 3.58 -4.54
CA LYS A 48 -1.35 2.25 -5.07
C LYS A 48 -2.51 1.27 -5.06
N ILE A 49 -3.63 1.65 -4.45
CA ILE A 49 -4.83 0.84 -4.35
C ILE A 49 -5.76 1.25 -5.49
N ILE A 50 -6.06 0.30 -6.35
CA ILE A 50 -6.85 0.49 -7.57
C ILE A 50 -8.18 -0.25 -7.37
N PRO A 51 -9.34 0.42 -7.50
CA PRO A 51 -10.61 -0.27 -7.47
C PRO A 51 -10.76 -1.13 -8.73
N VAL A 52 -11.21 -2.36 -8.55
CA VAL A 52 -11.45 -3.33 -9.63
C VAL A 52 -12.44 -2.79 -10.67
N SER A 53 -13.35 -1.91 -10.24
CA SER A 53 -14.31 -1.22 -11.12
C SER A 53 -13.67 -0.16 -12.02
N ALA A 54 -12.50 0.38 -11.67
CA ALA A 54 -11.77 1.30 -12.54
C ALA A 54 -10.82 0.56 -13.47
N GLU A 55 -10.08 -0.41 -12.94
CA GLU A 55 -9.10 -1.18 -13.71
C GLU A 55 -8.93 -2.58 -13.12
N LEU A 56 -8.85 -3.58 -13.98
CA LEU A 56 -8.54 -4.96 -13.59
C LEU A 56 -7.03 -5.15 -13.47
N PRO A 57 -6.56 -5.98 -12.51
CA PRO A 57 -5.16 -6.32 -12.42
C PRO A 57 -4.66 -7.03 -13.70
N PRO A 58 -3.34 -6.97 -13.95
CA PRO A 58 -2.72 -7.72 -15.03
C PRO A 58 -3.07 -9.20 -14.95
N ALA A 59 -3.27 -9.80 -16.13
CA ALA A 59 -3.61 -11.21 -16.23
C ALA A 59 -2.43 -12.08 -15.80
N ASN A 60 -2.73 -13.13 -15.02
CA ASN A 60 -1.78 -14.14 -14.57
C ASN A 60 -0.56 -13.59 -13.80
N GLU A 61 -0.68 -12.41 -13.20
CA GLU A 61 0.34 -11.80 -12.33
C GLU A 61 -0.18 -11.70 -10.90
N SER A 62 0.65 -12.10 -9.94
CA SER A 62 0.31 -12.05 -8.51
C SER A 62 0.26 -10.62 -8.00
N VAL A 63 -0.89 -10.24 -7.46
CA VAL A 63 -1.16 -8.94 -6.86
C VAL A 63 -1.78 -9.12 -5.47
N LEU A 64 -1.90 -8.02 -4.73
CA LEU A 64 -2.73 -7.97 -3.54
C LEU A 64 -4.16 -7.68 -3.97
N LEU A 65 -5.11 -8.51 -3.53
CA LEU A 65 -6.55 -8.37 -3.77
C LEU A 65 -7.23 -8.09 -2.43
N PHE A 66 -8.16 -7.14 -2.39
CA PHE A 66 -8.93 -6.83 -1.19
C PHE A 66 -10.33 -7.43 -1.28
N ASP A 67 -10.59 -8.43 -0.45
CA ASP A 67 -11.91 -8.99 -0.23
C ASP A 67 -12.70 -8.16 0.80
N ALA A 68 -13.83 -7.62 0.37
CA ALA A 68 -14.72 -6.83 1.21
C ALA A 68 -15.60 -7.68 2.15
N ASN A 69 -15.66 -9.01 1.96
CA ASN A 69 -16.52 -9.89 2.74
C ASN A 69 -15.90 -10.38 4.05
N GLY A 70 -14.61 -10.12 4.29
CA GLY A 70 -14.02 -10.19 5.63
C GLY A 70 -12.62 -10.78 5.69
N GLU A 71 -12.10 -11.35 4.61
CA GLU A 71 -10.73 -11.90 4.63
C GLU A 71 -9.67 -10.78 4.50
N GLY A 72 -10.05 -9.64 3.95
CA GLY A 72 -9.19 -8.49 3.78
C GLY A 72 -8.20 -8.69 2.63
N TRP A 73 -6.92 -8.41 2.86
CA TRP A 73 -5.90 -8.47 1.82
C TRP A 73 -5.40 -9.90 1.59
N LEU A 74 -5.55 -10.36 0.35
CA LEU A 74 -5.18 -11.67 -0.16
C LEU A 74 -4.13 -11.56 -1.24
N ILE A 75 -3.31 -12.59 -1.39
CA ILE A 75 -2.46 -12.72 -2.58
C ILE A 75 -3.24 -13.55 -3.61
N GLY A 76 -3.41 -13.00 -4.80
CA GLY A 76 -4.12 -13.67 -5.88
C GLY A 76 -3.85 -13.04 -7.23
N TRP A 77 -4.42 -13.60 -8.28
CA TRP A 77 -4.26 -13.13 -9.65
C TRP A 77 -5.52 -13.39 -10.47
N ARG A 78 -5.64 -12.66 -11.58
CA ARG A 78 -6.69 -12.85 -12.57
C ARG A 78 -6.26 -13.93 -13.56
N SER A 79 -6.81 -15.14 -13.41
CA SER A 79 -6.52 -16.27 -14.31
C SER A 79 -7.37 -16.20 -15.57
N LEU A 80 -6.73 -16.10 -16.73
CA LEU A 80 -7.42 -16.14 -18.02
C LEU A 80 -7.74 -17.58 -18.43
N TRP A 81 -8.90 -17.79 -19.01
CA TRP A 81 -9.29 -19.06 -19.61
C TRP A 81 -8.80 -19.15 -21.05
N TYR A 82 -8.22 -20.30 -21.38
CA TYR A 82 -7.75 -20.61 -22.72
C TYR A 82 -8.53 -21.77 -23.32
N THR A 83 -8.78 -21.68 -24.62
CA THR A 83 -9.25 -22.82 -25.42
C THR A 83 -8.15 -23.87 -25.56
N TRP A 84 -8.51 -25.07 -26.01
CA TRP A 84 -7.54 -26.14 -26.33
C TRP A 84 -6.44 -25.70 -27.31
N GLY A 85 -6.72 -24.70 -28.16
CA GLY A 85 -5.75 -24.10 -29.09
C GLY A 85 -4.90 -22.97 -28.50
N GLN A 86 -4.83 -22.83 -27.17
CA GLN A 86 -4.14 -21.74 -26.46
C GLN A 86 -4.62 -20.33 -26.87
N LYS A 87 -5.83 -20.21 -27.41
CA LYS A 87 -6.45 -18.90 -27.64
C LYS A 87 -7.19 -18.48 -26.39
N GLU A 88 -6.93 -17.25 -25.95
CA GLU A 88 -7.68 -16.60 -24.87
C GLU A 88 -9.17 -16.54 -25.23
N THR A 89 -10.02 -16.86 -24.27
CA THR A 89 -11.48 -16.86 -24.42
C THR A 89 -12.11 -15.51 -24.10
N GLY A 90 -11.40 -14.65 -23.36
CA GLY A 90 -11.93 -13.45 -22.73
C GLY A 90 -12.57 -13.69 -21.36
N GLU A 91 -12.80 -14.96 -21.00
CA GLU A 91 -13.26 -15.34 -19.66
C GLU A 91 -12.08 -15.44 -18.70
N TRP A 92 -12.34 -15.14 -17.43
CA TRP A 92 -11.34 -15.18 -16.38
C TRP A 92 -11.98 -15.47 -15.03
N GLN A 93 -11.16 -15.95 -14.09
CA GLN A 93 -11.56 -16.14 -12.69
C GLN A 93 -10.49 -15.63 -11.74
N TRP A 94 -10.89 -15.33 -10.51
CA TRP A 94 -9.94 -15.08 -9.43
C TRP A 94 -9.31 -16.39 -8.98
N THR A 95 -7.99 -16.38 -8.83
CA THR A 95 -7.24 -17.48 -8.22
C THR A 95 -6.45 -16.91 -7.05
N PHE A 96 -6.47 -17.61 -5.93
CA PHE A 96 -5.83 -17.17 -4.69
C PHE A 96 -4.68 -18.10 -4.31
N GLN A 97 -3.70 -17.55 -3.61
CA GLN A 97 -2.59 -18.36 -3.08
C GLN A 97 -3.03 -19.29 -1.94
N VAL A 98 -4.05 -18.92 -1.17
CA VAL A 98 -4.48 -19.62 0.05
C VAL A 98 -5.45 -20.79 -0.20
N GLY A 99 -5.78 -21.08 -1.46
CA GLY A 99 -6.72 -22.13 -1.87
C GLY A 99 -8.02 -21.56 -2.43
N ASP A 100 -9.04 -22.41 -2.51
CA ASP A 100 -10.36 -22.03 -3.00
C ASP A 100 -11.12 -21.27 -1.90
N LEU A 101 -11.47 -20.02 -2.21
CA LEU A 101 -12.26 -19.16 -1.33
C LEU A 101 -13.68 -19.06 -1.87
N GLU A 102 -14.66 -19.24 -0.99
CA GLU A 102 -16.08 -19.09 -1.32
C GLU A 102 -16.58 -17.69 -0.96
N ASN A 103 -17.55 -17.18 -1.73
CA ASN A 103 -18.19 -15.88 -1.47
C ASN A 103 -17.20 -14.71 -1.41
N VAL A 104 -16.18 -14.69 -2.26
CA VAL A 104 -15.25 -13.55 -2.37
C VAL A 104 -15.90 -12.36 -3.06
N ASN A 105 -15.64 -11.16 -2.54
CA ASN A 105 -16.03 -9.89 -3.13
C ASN A 105 -14.80 -9.00 -3.28
N ILE A 106 -14.06 -9.24 -4.36
CA ILE A 106 -12.83 -8.49 -4.65
C ILE A 106 -13.19 -7.10 -5.17
N THR A 107 -12.90 -6.07 -4.37
CA THR A 107 -13.27 -4.68 -4.69
C THR A 107 -12.09 -3.83 -5.11
N HIS A 108 -10.90 -4.11 -4.58
CA HIS A 108 -9.68 -3.37 -4.86
C HIS A 108 -8.51 -4.31 -5.06
N TRP A 109 -7.49 -3.83 -5.74
CA TRP A 109 -6.21 -4.52 -5.86
C TRP A 109 -5.05 -3.53 -5.71
N ALA A 110 -3.88 -4.04 -5.38
CA ALA A 110 -2.65 -3.26 -5.31
C ALA A 110 -1.48 -4.08 -5.83
N VAL A 111 -0.50 -3.39 -6.43
CA VAL A 111 0.73 -4.01 -6.89
C VAL A 111 1.49 -4.58 -5.68
N MET A 112 2.03 -5.79 -5.82
CA MET A 112 2.89 -6.39 -4.80
C MET A 112 4.05 -5.44 -4.47
N PRO A 113 4.27 -5.06 -3.20
CA PRO A 113 5.39 -4.22 -2.86
C PRO A 113 6.71 -4.94 -3.18
N LYS A 114 7.68 -4.18 -3.69
CA LYS A 114 9.05 -4.70 -3.87
C LYS A 114 9.59 -5.13 -2.51
N ALA A 115 10.32 -6.23 -2.49
CA ALA A 115 11.05 -6.65 -1.29
C ALA A 115 11.92 -5.48 -0.79
N PRO A 116 12.01 -5.27 0.52
CA PRO A 116 12.92 -4.26 1.06
C PRO A 116 14.33 -4.58 0.56
N GLU A 117 15.05 -3.57 0.06
CA GLU A 117 16.49 -3.71 -0.16
C GLU A 117 17.10 -4.12 1.18
N ALA A 118 17.76 -5.28 1.22
CA ALA A 118 18.49 -5.70 2.40
C ALA A 118 19.45 -4.57 2.73
N GLY A 119 19.26 -3.92 3.88
CA GLY A 119 20.14 -2.84 4.31
C GLY A 119 21.58 -3.34 4.27
N ALA A 120 22.40 -2.72 3.42
CA ALA A 120 23.84 -2.87 3.47
C ALA A 120 24.40 -2.19 4.72
#